data_AF-A0A5B9Q7F6-F1
#
_entry.id   AF-A0A5B9Q7F6-F1
#
_cell.length_a   1.000
_cell.length_b   1.000
_cell.length_c   1.000
_cell.angle_alpha   90.00
_cell.angle_beta   90.00
_cell.angle_gamma   90.00
#
_symmetry.space_group_name_H-M   'P 1'
#
loop_
_entity.id
_entity.type
_entity.pdbx_description
1 polymer ?
#
loop_
_entity_poly.entity_id
_entity_poly.type
_entity_poly.pdbx_seq_one_letter_code
_entity_poly.pdbx_strand_id
1 'polypeptide(L)' 'MENNTKPLPLNTTTHGKTCPICGKNSYSPAGIHPQCAIQQADAPRQKKLADEKRARKLREESSKAVTAKR' A
#
# COMPACT_ATOMS: atom_id res chain seq x y z
N MET A 1 34.01 35.56 -9.84
CA MET A 1 33.16 34.79 -8.92
C MET A 1 31.87 34.51 -9.66
N GLU A 2 31.80 33.38 -10.36
CA GLU A 2 30.60 33.04 -11.13
C GLU A 2 29.52 32.58 -10.14
N ASN A 3 28.48 33.40 -10.03
CA ASN A 3 27.34 33.17 -9.16
C ASN A 3 26.62 31.89 -9.59
N ASN A 4 26.91 30.78 -8.92
CA ASN A 4 26.18 29.52 -9.01
C ASN A 4 24.83 29.65 -8.28
N THR A 5 24.00 30.57 -8.77
CA THR A 5 22.63 30.71 -8.28
C THR A 5 21.80 29.69 -9.05
N LYS A 6 21.43 28.60 -8.37
CA LYS A 6 20.56 27.58 -8.99
C LYS A 6 19.31 28.30 -9.50
N PRO A 7 18.97 28.16 -10.80
CA PRO A 7 17.78 28.81 -11.33
C PRO A 7 16.56 28.31 -10.56
N LEU A 8 15.60 29.20 -10.36
CA LEU A 8 14.34 28.81 -9.73
C LEU A 8 13.69 27.70 -10.57
N PRO A 9 13.17 26.64 -9.94
CA PRO A 9 12.49 25.57 -10.66
C PRO A 9 11.31 26.16 -11.44
N LEU A 10 11.20 25.81 -12.72
CA LEU A 10 10.16 26.29 -13.63
C LEU A 10 8.73 25.90 -13.18
N ASN A 11 8.61 24.90 -12.30
CA ASN A 11 7.35 24.37 -11.81
C ASN A 11 7.13 24.68 -10.32
N THR A 12 6.68 25.90 -10.02
CA THR A 12 6.19 26.28 -8.67
C THR A 12 4.78 25.76 -8.39
N THR A 13 4.13 25.20 -9.41
CA THR A 13 2.74 24.73 -9.36
C THR A 13 2.61 23.44 -8.56
N THR A 14 2.11 23.55 -7.33
CA THR A 14 1.69 22.43 -6.47
C THR A 14 0.26 21.95 -6.78
N HIS A 15 -0.19 22.00 -8.04
CA HIS A 15 -1.56 21.59 -8.41
C HIS A 15 -1.71 20.09 -8.72
N GLY A 16 -0.91 19.24 -8.07
CA GLY A 16 -1.14 17.80 -8.10
C GLY A 16 -2.26 17.44 -7.12
N LYS A 17 -3.31 16.75 -7.59
CA LYS A 17 -4.37 16.20 -6.72
C LYS A 17 -3.73 15.36 -5.60
N THR A 18 -4.13 15.55 -4.36
CA THR A 18 -3.61 14.76 -3.23
C THR A 18 -4.13 13.33 -3.28
N CYS A 19 -3.23 12.35 -3.17
CA CYS A 19 -3.59 10.94 -3.13
C CYS A 19 -4.36 10.62 -1.82
N PRO A 20 -5.58 10.06 -1.89
CA PRO A 20 -6.38 9.74 -0.71
C PRO A 20 -5.83 8.58 0.12
N ILE A 21 -4.87 7.82 -0.42
CA ILE A 21 -4.32 6.63 0.24
C ILE A 21 -3.08 6.98 1.07
N CYS A 22 -2.23 7.88 0.58
CA CYS A 22 -0.96 8.20 1.23
C CYS A 22 -0.78 9.70 1.57
N GLY A 23 -1.72 10.56 1.18
CA GLY A 23 -1.70 12.00 1.49
C GLY A 23 -0.67 12.82 0.71
N LYS A 24 0.05 12.23 -0.24
CA LYS A 24 1.06 12.92 -1.05
C LYS A 24 0.48 13.37 -2.38
N ASN A 25 1.07 14.39 -3.01
CA ASN A 25 0.66 14.83 -4.35
C ASN A 25 0.76 13.67 -5.35
N SER A 26 -0.35 13.40 -6.02
CA SER A 26 -0.44 12.43 -7.09
C SER A 26 -0.06 13.09 -8.41
N TYR A 27 0.80 12.41 -9.17
CA TYR A 27 1.11 12.78 -10.55
C TYR A 27 0.06 12.22 -11.54
N SER A 28 -0.83 11.34 -11.08
CA SER A 28 -1.83 10.71 -11.93
C SER A 28 -3.02 11.65 -12.18
N PRO A 29 -3.61 11.68 -13.40
CA PRO A 29 -4.79 12.48 -13.71
C PRO A 29 -6.01 12.11 -12.84
N ALA A 30 -6.09 10.85 -12.44
CA ALA A 30 -7.13 10.34 -11.53
C ALA A 30 -6.93 10.84 -10.08
N GLY A 31 -5.78 11.40 -9.73
CA GLY A 31 -5.46 11.87 -8.38
C GLY A 31 -5.06 10.78 -7.39
N ILE A 32 -4.92 9.53 -7.83
CA ILE A 32 -4.41 8.40 -7.03
C ILE A 32 -3.12 7.89 -7.66
N HIS A 33 -2.07 7.64 -6.86
CA HIS A 33 -0.84 7.04 -7.39
C HIS A 33 -1.13 5.66 -7.97
N PRO A 34 -0.50 5.26 -9.09
CA PRO A 34 -0.72 3.94 -9.69
C PRO A 34 -0.53 2.80 -8.67
N GLN A 35 0.54 2.86 -7.87
CA GLN A 35 0.81 1.86 -6.84
C GLN A 35 -0.27 1.82 -5.76
N CYS A 36 -0.77 2.99 -5.34
CA CYS A 36 -1.82 3.06 -4.34
C CYS A 36 -3.15 2.52 -4.89
N ALA A 37 -3.48 2.79 -6.15
CA ALA A 37 -4.66 2.24 -6.80
C ALA A 37 -4.63 0.70 -6.85
N ILE A 38 -3.47 0.11 -7.16
CA ILE A 38 -3.27 -1.35 -7.15
C ILE A 38 -3.47 -1.90 -5.73
N GLN A 39 -2.87 -1.29 -4.71
CA GLN A 39 -3.03 -1.71 -3.31
C GLN A 39 -4.49 -1.67 -2.87
N GLN A 40 -5.23 -0.63 -3.27
CA GLN A 40 -6.66 -0.51 -2.98
C GLN A 40 -7.47 -1.64 -3.63
N ALA A 41 -7.16 -1.98 -4.89
CA ALA A 41 -7.79 -3.08 -5.60
C ALA A 41 -7.44 -4.46 -5.01
N ASP A 42 -6.20 -4.63 -4.51
CA ASP A 42 -5.72 -5.87 -3.90
C ASP A 42 -6.24 -6.10 -2.46
N ALA A 43 -6.65 -5.05 -1.75
CA ALA A 43 -7.13 -5.14 -0.37
C ALA A 43 -8.15 -6.27 -0.09
N PRO A 44 -9.23 -6.45 -0.89
CA PRO A 44 -10.17 -7.55 -0.68
C PRO A 44 -9.54 -8.93 -0.85
N ARG A 45 -8.63 -9.09 -1.82
CA ARG A 45 -7.91 -10.34 -2.04
C ARG A 45 -7.00 -10.66 -0.87
N GLN A 46 -6.24 -9.67 -0.38
CA GLN A 46 -5.36 -9.83 0.77
C GLN A 46 -6.13 -10.23 2.03
N LYS A 47 -7.33 -9.68 2.24
CA LYS A 47 -8.21 -10.06 3.36
C LYS A 47 -8.58 -11.54 3.30
N LYS A 48 -9.03 -12.04 2.15
CA LYS A 48 -9.37 -13.46 1.98
C LYS A 48 -8.18 -14.38 2.28
N LEU A 49 -7.01 -14.05 1.73
CA LEU A 49 -5.78 -14.82 1.97
C LEU A 49 -5.38 -14.82 3.45
N ALA A 50 -5.58 -13.70 4.15
CA ALA A 50 -5.30 -13.61 5.59
C ALA A 50 -6.25 -14.49 6.41
N ASP A 51 -7.55 -14.46 6.09
CA ASP A 51 -8.57 -15.27 6.76
C ASP A 51 -8.34 -16.78 6.54
N GLU A 52 -8.02 -17.18 5.31
CA GLU A 52 -7.66 -18.57 4.96
C GLU A 52 -6.41 -19.05 5.71
N LYS A 53 -5.36 -18.22 5.76
CA LYS A 53 -4.14 -18.53 6.52
C LYS A 53 -4.44 -18.71 8.01
N ARG A 54 -5.30 -17.86 8.58
CA ARG A 54 -5.71 -17.97 9.98
C ARG A 54 -6.50 -19.26 10.22
N ALA A 55 -7.46 -19.58 9.36
CA ALA A 55 -8.22 -20.83 9.45
C ALA A 55 -7.32 -22.07 9.35
N ARG A 56 -6.34 -22.06 8.43
CA ARG A 56 -5.37 -23.15 8.29
C ARG A 56 -4.53 -23.33 9.55
N LYS A 57 -4.01 -22.24 10.14
CA LYS A 57 -3.25 -22.30 11.40
C LYS A 57 -4.07 -22.90 12.54
N LEU A 58 -5.30 -22.43 12.72
CA LEU A 58 -6.19 -22.95 13.77
C LEU A 58 -6.46 -24.45 13.62
N ARG A 59 -6.66 -24.92 12.38
CA ARG A 59 -6.83 -26.36 12.10
C ARG A 59 -5.56 -27.15 12.39
N GLU A 60 -4.41 -26.64 12.00
CA GLU A 60 -3.11 -27.28 12.27
C GLU A 60 -2.83 -27.37 13.78
N GLU A 61 -3.09 -26.30 14.53
CA GLU A 61 -2.97 -26.27 15.99
C GLU A 61 -3.91 -27.26 16.67
N SER A 62 -5.17 -27.32 16.22
CA SER A 62 -6.17 -28.28 16.73
C SER A 62 -5.72 -29.72 16.49
N SER A 63 -5.21 -30.03 15.29
CA SER A 63 -4.71 -31.37 14.95
C SER A 63 -3.50 -31.76 15.79
N LYS A 64 -2.58 -30.83 16.07
CA LYS A 64 -1.42 -31.08 16.96
C LYS A 64 -1.86 -31.35 18.40
N ALA A 65 -2.85 -30.61 18.90
CA ALA A 65 -3.38 -30.81 20.26
C ALA A 65 -4.04 -32.18 20.45
N VAL A 66 -4.72 -32.71 19.42
CA VAL A 66 -5.32 -34.06 19.46
C VAL A 66 -4.25 -35.15 19.51
N THR A 67 -3.18 -35.02 18.72
CA THR A 67 -2.10 -36.01 18.69
C THR A 67 -1.27 -36.01 19.97
N ALA A 68 -1.05 -34.86 20.60
CA ALA A 68 -0.28 -34.75 21.84
C ALA A 68 -1.00 -35.26 23.10
N LYS A 69 -2.31 -35.55 23.01
CA LYS A 69 -3.14 -36.01 24.12
C LYS A 69 -3.43 -37.52 24.09
N ARG A 70 -2.87 -38.23 23.11
CA ARG A 70 -2.82 -39.69 23.00
C ARG A 70 -1.48 -40.21 23.49
#